data_AF-A0A9J6FW95-F1
#
_entry.id   AF-A0A9J6FW95-F1
#
_cell.length_a   1.000
_cell.length_b   1.000
_cell.length_c   1.000
_cell.angle_alpha   90.00
_cell.angle_beta   90.00
_cell.angle_gamma   90.00
#
_symmetry.space_group_name_H-M   'P 1'
#
loop_
_entity.id
_entity.type
_entity.pdbx_description
1 polymer ?
#
loop_
_entity_poly.entity_id
_entity_poly.type
_entity_poly.pdbx_seq_one_letter_code
_entity_poly.pdbx_strand_id
1 'polypeptide(L)'
;MAAHFVLRKNTEKLFAEAFKHFRSKEQLLRYVAQLSGLSEVEARVTEKAAGVFVQENYLRINRVVCHKVYCYPGRGMQIDQLPRECWLAIAKYPKVADVVGE
;
A
#
# COMPACT_ATOMS: atom_id res chain seq x y z
N MET A 1 -4.98 3.82 13.61
CA MET A 1 -5.20 3.30 12.24
C MET A 1 -3.92 3.27 11.40
N ALA A 2 -3.33 4.42 11.02
CA ALA A 2 -2.13 4.46 10.17
C ALA A 2 -0.97 3.56 10.64
N ALA A 3 -0.65 3.56 11.95
CA ALA A 3 0.40 2.69 12.50
C ALA A 3 0.05 1.19 12.40
N HIS A 4 -1.23 0.80 12.53
CA HIS A 4 -1.64 -0.60 12.31
C HIS A 4 -1.47 -1.01 10.85
N PHE A 5 -1.64 -0.07 9.91
CA PHE A 5 -1.35 -0.33 8.50
C PHE A 5 0.15 -0.53 8.25
N VAL A 6 0.99 0.37 8.81
CA VAL A 6 2.45 0.28 8.72
C VAL A 6 2.95 -1.05 9.27
N LEU A 7 2.42 -1.48 10.42
CA LEU A 7 2.75 -2.74 11.08
C LEU A 7 2.01 -3.96 10.52
N ARG A 8 1.28 -3.83 9.40
CA ARG A 8 0.50 -4.91 8.77
C ARG A 8 -0.55 -5.60 9.65
N LYS A 9 -0.96 -4.97 10.75
CA LYS A 9 -2.02 -5.48 11.63
C LYS A 9 -3.42 -5.35 11.00
N ASN A 10 -3.63 -4.35 10.15
CA ASN A 10 -4.83 -4.21 9.33
C ASN A 10 -4.45 -3.53 7.99
N THR A 11 -4.87 -4.11 6.86
CA THR A 11 -4.53 -3.63 5.50
C THR A 11 -5.73 -3.15 4.68
N GLU A 12 -6.86 -2.88 5.33
CA GLU A 12 -8.08 -2.39 4.71
C GLU A 12 -7.92 -0.95 4.18
N LYS A 13 -8.83 -0.56 3.27
CA LYS A 13 -8.83 0.74 2.59
C LYS A 13 -8.71 1.91 3.56
N LEU A 14 -9.56 1.96 4.59
CA LEU A 14 -9.58 3.02 5.59
C LEU A 14 -8.23 3.18 6.32
N PHE A 15 -7.56 2.07 6.61
CA PHE A 15 -6.24 2.06 7.25
C PHE A 15 -5.14 2.52 6.28
N ALA A 16 -5.23 2.14 5.00
CA ALA A 16 -4.35 2.60 3.94
C ALA A 16 -4.50 4.11 3.65
N GLU A 17 -5.72 4.62 3.70
CA GLU A 17 -6.02 6.06 3.55
C GLU A 17 -5.47 6.87 4.72
N ALA A 18 -5.71 6.42 5.95
CA ALA A 18 -5.11 7.01 7.14
C ALA A 18 -3.58 7.01 7.01
N PHE A 19 -2.98 5.91 6.58
CA PHE A 19 -1.54 5.86 6.32
C PHE A 19 -1.11 6.90 5.29
N LYS A 20 -1.79 7.05 4.14
CA LYS A 20 -1.45 8.08 3.15
C LYS A 20 -1.51 9.49 3.73
N HIS A 21 -2.45 9.78 4.64
CA HIS A 21 -2.57 11.09 5.29
C HIS A 21 -1.47 11.38 6.31
N PHE A 22 -0.94 10.34 6.98
CA PHE A 22 0.09 10.47 8.02
C PHE A 22 1.50 10.13 7.54
N ARG A 23 1.66 9.68 6.29
CA ARG A 23 2.95 9.35 5.69
C ARG A 23 3.92 10.53 5.80
N SER A 24 5.18 10.22 6.09
CA SER A 24 6.28 11.16 6.31
C SER A 24 6.13 12.08 7.52
N LYS A 25 5.09 11.93 8.35
CA LYS A 25 4.97 12.69 9.60
C LYS A 25 5.73 11.98 10.71
N GLU A 26 6.60 12.71 11.40
CA GLU A 26 7.41 12.17 12.50
C GLU A 26 6.54 11.58 13.64
N GLN A 27 5.33 12.10 13.87
CA GLN A 27 4.41 11.52 14.86
C GLN A 27 4.04 10.07 14.53
N LEU A 28 3.88 9.73 13.25
CA LEU A 28 3.59 8.36 12.83
C LEU A 28 4.77 7.44 13.13
N LEU A 29 6.00 7.87 12.84
CA LEU A 29 7.22 7.08 13.07
C LEU A 29 7.42 6.79 14.56
N ARG A 30 7.28 7.82 15.42
CA ARG A 30 7.36 7.66 16.88
C ARG A 30 6.30 6.72 17.41
N TYR A 31 5.07 6.82 16.92
CA TYR A 31 3.99 5.95 17.35
C TYR A 31 4.18 4.50 16.88
N VAL A 32 4.70 4.30 15.67
CA VAL A 32 5.09 2.97 15.16
C VAL A 32 6.20 2.37 16.02
N ALA A 33 7.27 3.12 16.29
CA ALA A 33 8.37 2.70 17.17
C ALA A 33 7.85 2.28 18.56
N GLN A 34 7.04 3.13 19.19
CA GLN A 34 6.43 2.84 20.50
C GLN A 34 5.58 1.57 20.49
N LEU A 35 4.75 1.36 19.46
CA LEU A 35 3.84 0.21 19.40
C LEU A 35 4.50 -1.12 19.05
N SER A 36 5.70 -1.10 18.47
CA SER A 36 6.40 -2.27 17.94
C SER A 36 7.72 -2.58 18.63
N GLY A 37 8.23 -1.67 19.46
CA GLY A 37 9.57 -1.76 20.05
C GLY A 37 10.70 -1.51 19.07
N LEU A 38 10.39 -1.09 17.84
CA LEU A 38 11.38 -0.77 16.81
C LEU A 38 12.10 0.55 17.12
N SER A 39 13.35 0.66 16.67
CA SER A 39 14.04 1.95 16.59
C SER A 39 13.37 2.89 15.57
N GLU A 40 13.64 4.19 15.66
CA GLU A 40 13.12 5.15 14.66
C GLU A 40 13.61 4.86 13.23
N VAL A 41 14.84 4.34 13.08
CA VAL A 41 15.40 3.95 11.78
C VAL A 41 14.60 2.78 11.20
N GLU A 42 14.35 1.75 12.01
CA GLU A 42 13.54 0.59 11.61
C GLU A 42 12.10 1.01 11.30
N ALA A 43 11.49 1.85 12.13
CA ALA A 43 10.15 2.40 11.88
C ALA A 43 10.07 3.12 10.53
N ARG A 44 11.11 3.88 10.14
CA ARG A 44 11.21 4.54 8.84
C ARG A 44 11.35 3.55 7.68
N VAL A 45 12.09 2.46 7.87
CA VAL A 45 12.16 1.37 6.88
C VAL A 45 10.81 0.68 6.74
N THR A 46 10.12 0.39 7.85
CA THR A 46 8.77 -0.20 7.86
C THR A 46 7.75 0.73 7.18
N GLU A 47 7.82 2.03 7.43
CA GLU A 47 6.97 3.03 6.78
C GLU A 47 7.18 3.08 5.26
N LYS A 48 8.44 3.02 4.79
CA LYS A 48 8.74 2.90 3.35
C LYS A 48 8.17 1.62 2.76
N ALA A 49 8.33 0.47 3.44
CA ALA A 49 7.75 -0.79 3.01
C ALA A 49 6.20 -0.75 2.98
N ALA A 50 5.58 -0.01 3.91
CA ALA A 50 4.15 0.26 3.90
C ALA A 50 3.72 0.98 2.62
N GLY A 51 4.49 1.98 2.18
CA GLY A 51 4.27 2.69 0.91
C GLY A 51 4.37 1.79 -0.33
N VAL A 52 5.38 0.93 -0.39
CA VAL A 52 5.56 -0.01 -1.52
C VAL A 52 4.37 -0.98 -1.59
N PHE A 53 3.94 -1.53 -0.47
CA PHE A 53 2.80 -2.44 -0.44
C PHE A 53 1.51 -1.81 -0.91
N VAL A 54 1.26 -0.52 -0.61
CA VAL A 54 0.08 0.17 -1.15
C VAL A 54 0.09 0.16 -2.67
N GLN A 55 1.26 0.34 -3.29
CA GLN A 55 1.40 0.32 -4.75
C GLN A 55 1.21 -1.09 -5.30
N GLU A 56 1.83 -2.09 -4.68
CA GLU A 56 1.69 -3.50 -5.09
C GLU A 56 0.26 -4.02 -4.94
N ASN A 57 -0.46 -3.56 -3.92
CA ASN A 57 -1.79 -4.05 -3.57
C ASN A 57 -2.90 -3.04 -3.91
N TYR A 58 -2.63 -2.04 -4.74
CA TYR A 58 -3.55 -0.92 -4.98
C TYR A 58 -4.96 -1.40 -5.35
N LEU A 59 -5.08 -2.32 -6.30
CA LEU A 59 -6.38 -2.82 -6.76
C LEU A 59 -7.12 -3.59 -5.65
N ARG A 60 -6.39 -4.39 -4.86
CA ARG A 60 -6.96 -5.18 -3.76
C ARG A 60 -7.42 -4.28 -2.61
N ILE A 61 -6.60 -3.31 -2.23
CA ILE A 61 -6.91 -2.34 -1.17
C ILE A 61 -8.18 -1.54 -1.55
N ASN A 62 -8.33 -1.19 -2.83
CA ASN A 62 -9.51 -0.49 -3.34
C ASN A 62 -10.67 -1.42 -3.72
N ARG A 63 -10.60 -2.71 -3.41
CA ARG A 63 -11.62 -3.73 -3.75
C ARG A 63 -11.97 -3.81 -5.25
N VAL A 64 -11.10 -3.31 -6.13
CA VAL A 64 -11.23 -3.47 -7.58
C VAL A 64 -11.04 -4.94 -7.96
N VAL A 65 -10.18 -5.65 -7.22
CA VAL A 65 -10.02 -7.11 -7.31
C VAL A 65 -10.04 -7.72 -5.91
N CYS A 66 -10.64 -8.91 -5.77
CA CYS A 66 -10.64 -9.62 -4.48
C CYS A 66 -9.27 -10.20 -4.12
N HIS A 67 -8.57 -10.76 -5.11
CA HIS A 67 -7.33 -11.53 -4.88
C HIS A 67 -6.20 -11.13 -5.82
N LYS A 68 -6.42 -11.20 -7.12
CA LYS A 68 -5.41 -10.90 -8.15
C LYS A 68 -6.07 -10.53 -9.47
N VAL A 69 -5.30 -9.90 -10.34
CA VAL A 69 -5.66 -9.74 -11.75
C VAL A 69 -5.25 -11.03 -12.47
N TYR A 70 -6.17 -11.57 -13.27
CA TYR A 70 -5.89 -12.66 -14.20
C TYR A 70 -6.45 -12.24 -15.56
N CYS A 71 -5.60 -12.19 -16.57
CA CYS A 71 -6.05 -11.88 -17.91
C CYS A 71 -6.44 -13.16 -18.65
N TYR A 72 -7.54 -13.08 -19.42
CA TYR A 72 -7.87 -14.13 -20.37
C TYR A 72 -6.76 -14.22 -21.43
N PRO A 73 -6.34 -15.40 -21.90
CA PRO A 73 -5.26 -15.54 -22.86
C PRO A 73 -5.51 -14.68 -24.12
N GLY A 74 -4.55 -13.81 -24.43
CA GLY A 74 -4.66 -12.87 -25.54
C GLY A 74 -3.32 -12.66 -26.26
N ARG A 75 -3.36 -11.90 -27.36
CA ARG A 75 -2.13 -11.50 -28.06
C ARG A 75 -1.57 -10.23 -27.42
N GLY A 76 -0.30 -10.27 -27.02
CA GLY A 76 0.43 -9.14 -26.42
C GLY A 76 0.80 -9.34 -24.94
N MET A 77 1.57 -8.39 -24.39
CA MET A 77 1.90 -8.37 -22.96
C MET A 77 0.69 -7.98 -22.15
N GLN A 78 0.29 -8.85 -21.23
CA GLN A 78 -0.90 -8.67 -20.41
C GLN A 78 -0.56 -7.95 -19.09
N ILE A 79 -1.55 -7.30 -18.48
CA ILE A 79 -1.31 -6.49 -17.27
C ILE A 79 -0.82 -7.33 -16.08
N ASP A 80 -1.24 -8.59 -16.01
CA ASP A 80 -0.81 -9.58 -15.01
C ASP A 80 0.58 -10.16 -15.30
N GLN A 81 1.12 -9.95 -16.50
CA GLN A 81 2.49 -10.29 -16.91
C GLN A 81 3.45 -9.10 -16.82
N LEU A 82 2.97 -7.92 -16.42
CA LEU A 82 3.83 -6.77 -16.24
C LEU A 82 4.88 -7.04 -15.15
N PRO A 83 6.16 -6.72 -15.41
CA PRO A 83 7.17 -6.73 -14.37
C PRO A 83 6.76 -5.83 -13.20
N ARG A 84 7.26 -6.17 -12.01
CA ARG A 84 6.93 -5.48 -10.76
C ARG A 84 7.17 -3.97 -10.85
N GLU A 85 8.26 -3.57 -11.48
CA GLU A 85 8.63 -2.17 -11.70
C GLU A 85 7.63 -1.40 -12.58
N CYS A 86 7.08 -2.03 -13.62
CA CYS A 86 6.06 -1.44 -14.47
C CYS A 86 4.75 -1.27 -13.68
N TRP A 87 4.38 -2.28 -12.90
CA TRP A 87 3.21 -2.20 -12.01
C TRP A 87 3.34 -1.06 -10.99
N LEU A 88 4.50 -0.96 -10.33
CA LEU A 88 4.80 0.11 -9.38
C LEU A 88 4.76 1.49 -10.05
N ALA A 89 5.21 1.61 -11.30
CA ALA A 89 5.14 2.86 -12.05
C ALA A 89 3.68 3.28 -12.30
N ILE A 90 2.83 2.34 -12.73
CA ILE A 90 1.39 2.59 -12.94
C ILE A 90 0.70 2.94 -11.62
N ALA A 91 0.93 2.15 -10.57
CA ALA A 91 0.28 2.30 -9.27
C ALA A 91 0.75 3.53 -8.46
N LYS A 92 1.75 4.27 -8.95
CA LYS A 92 2.15 5.57 -8.36
C LYS A 92 1.19 6.71 -8.67
N TYR A 93 0.50 6.65 -9.81
CA TYR A 93 -0.40 7.71 -10.24
C TYR A 93 -1.72 7.75 -9.45
N PRO A 94 -2.42 6.62 -9.28
CA PRO A 94 -3.70 6.65 -8.57
C PRO A 94 -3.52 6.62 -7.05
N LYS A 95 -4.29 7.44 -6.34
CA LYS A 95 -4.38 7.49 -4.88
C LYS A 95 -5.48 6.55 -4.39
N VAL A 96 -5.36 6.05 -3.16
CA VAL A 96 -6.39 5.14 -2.61
C VAL A 96 -7.72 5.87 -2.48
N ALA A 97 -7.68 7.17 -2.21
CA ALA A 97 -8.86 8.03 -2.20
C ALA A 97 -9.48 8.30 -3.58
N ASP A 98 -8.82 7.94 -4.70
CA ASP A 98 -9.33 8.23 -6.04
C ASP A 98 -10.45 7.25 -6.47
N VAL A 99 -10.61 6.11 -5.78
CA VAL A 99 -11.68 5.15 -6.05
C VAL A 99 -12.84 5.40 -5.10
N VAL A 100 -13.97 5.86 -5.64
CA VAL A 100 -15.21 6.06 -4.90
C VAL A 100 -15.93 4.71 -4.77
N GLY A 101 -16.10 4.21 -3.54
CA GLY A 101 -16.71 2.92 -3.25
C GLY A 101 -16.51 2.51 -1.79
N GLU A 102 -17.49 1.80 -1.23
CA GLU A 102 -17.61 1.36 0.17
C GLU A 102 -16.72 0.17 0.56
#